data_AF-A0A0N4VY64-F1
#
_entry.id   AF-A0A0N4VY64-F1
#
_cell.length_a   1.000
_cell.length_b   1.000
_cell.length_c   1.000
_cell.angle_alpha   90.00
_cell.angle_beta   90.00
_cell.angle_gamma   90.00
#
_symmetry.space_group_name_H-M   'P 1'
#
loop_
_entity.id
_entity.type
_entity.pdbx_description
1 polymer ?
#
loop_
_entity_poly.entity_id
_entity_poly.type
_entity_poly.pdbx_seq_one_letter_code
_entity_poly.pdbx_strand_id
1 'polypeptide(L)' 'MVKSKLPNSVLGKIWKLADVDRDGQLDADEFALANYLINLKLEGHELPVELPKHLVPPSKREMEPVYPKLDDE' A
#
# COMPACT_ATOMS: atom_id res chain seq x y z
N MET A 1 -7.30 -20.10 7.43
CA MET A 1 -7.04 -18.77 6.84
C MET A 1 -7.89 -18.60 5.59
N VAL A 2 -9.19 -18.31 5.70
CA VAL A 2 -10.03 -17.85 4.57
C VAL A 2 -11.26 -17.16 5.16
N LYS A 3 -11.29 -15.81 5.23
CA LYS A 3 -12.56 -15.10 5.51
C LYS A 3 -12.74 -13.77 4.76
N SER A 4 -11.85 -13.42 3.84
CA SER A 4 -12.19 -12.46 2.80
C SER A 4 -12.78 -13.31 1.67
N LYS A 5 -14.08 -13.20 1.38
CA LYS A 5 -14.72 -13.88 0.22
C LYS A 5 -14.26 -13.31 -1.14
N LEU A 6 -13.04 -12.75 -1.18
CA LEU A 6 -12.50 -12.05 -2.33
C LEU A 6 -11.76 -13.04 -3.24
N PRO A 7 -11.84 -12.87 -4.56
CA PRO A 7 -11.07 -13.67 -5.52
C PRO A 7 -9.56 -13.54 -5.27
N ASN A 8 -8.79 -14.61 -5.50
CA ASN A 8 -7.33 -14.55 -5.41
C ASN A 8 -6.71 -13.46 -6.31
N SER A 9 -7.33 -13.16 -7.46
CA SER A 9 -6.90 -12.04 -8.32
C SER A 9 -6.98 -10.68 -7.62
N VAL A 10 -8.00 -10.49 -6.77
CA VAL A 10 -8.18 -9.27 -5.98
C VAL A 10 -7.20 -9.22 -4.83
N LEU A 11 -7.01 -10.33 -4.11
CA LEU A 11 -6.02 -10.42 -3.04
C LEU A 11 -4.60 -10.15 -3.54
N GLY A 12 -4.24 -10.64 -4.74
CA GLY A 12 -2.96 -10.35 -5.37
C GLY A 12 -2.78 -8.87 -5.75
N LYS A 13 -3.85 -8.17 -6.13
CA LYS A 13 -3.81 -6.71 -6.33
C LYS A 13 -3.62 -5.97 -5.02
N ILE A 14 -4.37 -6.35 -3.98
CA ILE A 14 -4.26 -5.74 -2.65
C ILE A 14 -2.85 -5.92 -2.09
N TRP A 15 -2.28 -7.13 -2.22
CA TRP A 15 -0.91 -7.40 -1.81
C TRP A 15 0.07 -6.43 -2.47
N LYS A 16 0.03 -6.31 -3.79
CA LYS A 16 0.92 -5.40 -4.55
C LYS A 16 0.72 -3.93 -4.23
N LEU A 17 -0.46 -3.54 -3.76
CA LEU A 17 -0.75 -2.17 -3.34
C LEU A 17 -0.29 -1.90 -1.91
N ALA A 18 -0.35 -2.92 -1.06
CA ALA A 18 0.02 -2.82 0.34
C ALA A 18 1.52 -2.95 0.59
N ASP A 19 2.21 -3.76 -0.23
CA ASP A 19 3.66 -3.93 -0.26
C ASP A 19 4.30 -2.71 -0.94
N VAL A 20 4.52 -1.64 -0.16
CA VAL A 20 4.93 -0.33 -0.67
C VAL A 20 6.40 -0.34 -1.04
N ASP A 21 7.23 -1.04 -0.26
CA ASP A 21 8.67 -1.15 -0.49
C ASP A 21 9.05 -2.33 -1.41
N ARG A 22 8.10 -3.20 -1.76
CA ARG A 22 8.27 -4.34 -2.67
C ARG A 22 9.29 -5.34 -2.13
N ASP A 23 9.35 -5.51 -0.81
CA ASP A 23 10.23 -6.48 -0.16
C ASP A 23 9.64 -7.91 -0.15
N GLY A 24 8.37 -8.05 -0.55
CA GLY A 24 7.64 -9.31 -0.61
C GLY A 24 7.11 -9.79 0.73
N GLN A 25 7.16 -8.94 1.75
CA GLN A 25 6.60 -9.12 3.08
C GLN A 25 5.63 -7.95 3.36
N LEU A 26 4.88 -8.03 4.46
CA LEU A 26 4.04 -6.92 4.90
C LEU A 26 4.41 -6.66 6.35
N ASP A 27 4.88 -5.46 6.65
CA ASP A 27 5.02 -5.01 8.02
C ASP A 27 3.66 -4.67 8.66
N ALA A 28 3.66 -4.20 9.91
CA ALA A 28 2.42 -3.89 10.61
C ALA A 28 1.60 -2.78 9.92
N ASP A 29 2.27 -1.79 9.34
CA ASP A 29 1.65 -0.65 8.66
C ASP A 29 1.07 -1.09 7.30
N GLU A 30 1.83 -1.90 6.56
CA GLU A 30 1.43 -2.47 5.28
C GLU A 30 0.32 -3.50 5.44
N PHE A 31 0.34 -4.29 6.51
CA PHE A 31 -0.75 -5.20 6.84
C PHE A 31 -2.04 -4.44 7.19
N ALA A 32 -1.94 -3.34 7.94
CA ALA A 32 -3.08 -2.48 8.21
C ALA A 32 -3.66 -1.89 6.92
N LEU A 33 -2.78 -1.46 6.00
CA LEU A 33 -3.17 -0.99 4.67
C LEU A 33 -3.85 -2.08 3.84
N ALA A 34 -3.31 -3.30 3.82
CA ALA A 34 -3.91 -4.43 3.14
C ALA A 34 -5.33 -4.72 3.67
N ASN A 35 -5.51 -4.70 4.99
CA ASN A 35 -6.79 -4.93 5.62
C ASN A 35 -7.81 -3.82 5.30
N TYR A 36 -7.35 -2.56 5.26
CA TYR A 36 -8.16 -1.43 4.80
C TYR A 36 -8.65 -1.62 3.36
N LEU A 37 -7.76 -2.01 2.44
CA LEU A 37 -8.10 -2.27 1.04
C LEU A 37 -9.07 -3.47 0.89
N ILE A 38 -8.93 -4.51 1.71
CA ILE A 38 -9.87 -5.62 1.79
C ILE A 38 -11.26 -5.12 2.19
N ASN A 39 -11.35 -4.31 3.25
CA ASN A 39 -12.63 -3.75 3.72
C ASN A 39 -13.27 -2.86 2.67
N LEU A 40 -12.48 -1.97 2.04
CA LEU A 40 -12.94 -1.10 0.96
C LEU A 40 -13.57 -1.93 -0.18
N LYS A 41 -12.96 -3.06 -0.54
CA LYS A 41 -13.50 -3.95 -1.56
C LYS A 41 -14.76 -4.71 -1.10
N LEU A 42 -14.83 -5.09 0.18
CA LEU A 42 -16.00 -5.73 0.77
C LEU A 42 -17.20 -4.78 0.87
N GLU A 43 -16.96 -3.48 1.06
CA GLU A 43 -17.95 -2.41 1.02
C GLU A 43 -18.49 -2.14 -0.39
N GLY A 44 -17.88 -2.75 -1.42
CA GLY A 44 -18.30 -2.63 -2.81
C GLY A 44 -17.56 -1.54 -3.59
N HIS A 45 -16.59 -0.86 -2.98
CA HIS A 45 -15.75 0.11 -3.67
C HIS A 45 -14.73 -0.59 -4.60
N GLU A 46 -14.27 0.14 -5.61
CA GLU A 46 -13.22 -0.32 -6.50
C GLU A 46 -11.84 -0.07 -5.89
N LEU A 47 -10.93 -1.01 -6.12
CA LEU A 47 -9.55 -0.84 -5.70
C LEU A 47 -8.85 0.12 -6.68
N PRO A 48 -8.07 1.09 -6.18
CA PRO A 48 -7.29 1.96 -7.05
C PRO A 48 -6.23 1.15 -7.80
N VAL A 49 -5.83 1.63 -8.98
CA VAL A 49 -4.79 0.98 -9.81
C VAL A 49 -3.41 1.16 -9.19
N GLU A 50 -3.19 2.29 -8.52
CA GLU A 50 -1.97 2.64 -7.81
C GLU A 50 -2.33 3.18 -6.42
N LEU A 51 -1.48 2.90 -5.44
CA LEU A 51 -1.70 3.38 -4.08
C LEU A 51 -1.52 4.91 -4.06
N PRO A 52 -2.55 5.70 -3.76
CA PRO A 52 -2.40 7.15 -3.74
C PRO A 52 -1.50 7.56 -2.56
N LYS A 53 -0.68 8.61 -2.77
CA LYS A 53 0.35 9.07 -1.81
C LYS A 53 -0.18 9.35 -0.40
N HIS A 54 -1.46 9.69 -0.26
CA HIS A 54 -2.10 9.95 1.03
C HIS A 54 -2.46 8.68 1.82
N LEU A 55 -2.58 7.52 1.16
CA LEU A 55 -2.77 6.21 1.80
C LEU A 55 -1.44 5.50 2.10
N VAL A 56 -0.32 6.02 1.59
CA VAL A 56 1.02 5.53 1.99
C VAL A 56 1.19 5.76 3.49
N PRO A 57 1.52 4.71 4.26
CA PRO A 57 1.76 4.84 5.69
C PRO A 57 2.81 5.92 5.99
N PRO A 58 2.65 6.71 7.06
CA PRO A 58 3.61 7.77 7.41
C PRO A 58 5.05 7.24 7.51
N SER A 59 5.21 6.05 8.09
CA SER A 59 6.50 5.36 8.27
C SER A 59 7.24 5.07 6.97
N LYS A 60 6.53 4.97 5.84
CA LYS A 60 7.09 4.71 4.50
C LYS A 60 7.12 5.97 3.62
N ARG A 61 6.66 7.11 4.12
CA ARG A 61 6.52 8.37 3.37
C ARG A 61 7.85 9.12 3.22
N GLU A 62 8.90 8.72 3.95
CA GLU A 62 10.20 9.42 4.07
C GLU A 62 11.32 8.88 3.14
N MET A 63 11.02 8.50 1.90
CA MET A 63 12.06 8.37 0.85
C MET A 63 12.01 9.50 -0.18
N GLU A 64 11.71 10.73 0.27
CA GLU A 64 12.23 11.91 -0.43
C GLU A 64 13.55 12.24 0.25
N PRO A 65 14.71 12.09 -0.44
CA PRO A 65 15.96 12.57 0.13
C PRO A 65 15.82 14.07 0.34
N VAL A 66 15.72 14.48 1.62
CA VAL A 66 15.89 15.88 2.06
C VAL A 66 17.37 16.22 1.96
N TYR A 67 17.93 16.11 0.77
CA TYR A 67 19.16 16.80 0.44
C TYR A 67 18.72 17.98 -0.41
N PRO A 68 18.76 19.22 0.10
CA PRO A 68 18.75 20.37 -0.79
C PRO A 68 19.86 20.10 -1.79
N LYS A 69 19.52 20.04 -3.09
CA LYS A 69 20.53 20.08 -4.13
C LYS A 69 21.33 21.33 -3.83
N LEU A 70 22.60 21.15 -3.47
CA LEU A 70 23.56 22.24 -3.49
C LEU A 70 23.59 22.64 -4.96
N ASP A 71 22.84 23.68 -5.30
CA ASP A 71 22.96 24.32 -6.60
C ASP A 71 24.44 24.74 -6.69
N ASP A 72 25.20 24.03 -7.52
CA ASP A 72 26.61 24.32 -7.79
C ASP A 72 26.71 25.78 -8.28
N GLU A 73 27.40 26.62 -7.49
CA GLU A 73 27.68 28.04 -7.74
C GLU A 73 28.71 28.25 -8.86
#